data_AF-A0A8J6U774-F1
#
_entry.id   AF-A0A8J6U774-F1
#
_cell.length_a   1.000
_cell.length_b   1.000
_cell.length_c   1.000
_cell.angle_alpha   90.00
_cell.angle_beta   90.00
_cell.angle_gamma   90.00
#
_symmetry.space_group_name_H-M   'P 1'
#
loop_
_entity.id
_entity.type
_entity.pdbx_description
1 polymer ?
#
loop_
_entity_poly.entity_id
_entity_poly.type
_entity_poly.pdbx_seq_one_letter_code
_entity_poly.pdbx_strand_id
1 'polypeptide(L)'
;MAELIGAIVGATLGIALLGALLAWVARRIFPMPRLASYLVGVVPVAVLAPFLLASSSSPQREFSDSVLIYLIGGFLAFAVLYLTSRRSNA
;
A
#
# COMPACT_ATOMS: atom_id res chain seq x y z
N MET A 1 22.17 1.11 1.18
CA MET A 1 21.44 2.04 0.29
C MET A 1 20.60 1.30 -0.75
N ALA A 2 21.20 0.46 -1.60
CA ALA A 2 20.44 -0.28 -2.63
C ALA A 2 19.35 -1.21 -2.06
N GLU A 3 19.63 -1.91 -0.95
CA GLU A 3 18.65 -2.79 -0.30
C GLU A 3 17.44 -2.05 0.26
N LEU A 4 17.65 -0.87 0.85
CA LEU A 4 16.58 -0.04 1.41
C LEU A 4 15.67 0.53 0.31
N ILE A 5 16.26 0.95 -0.82
CA ILE A 5 15.51 1.39 -2.00
C ILE A 5 14.71 0.21 -2.59
N GLY A 6 15.33 -0.98 -2.69
CA GLY A 6 14.66 -2.19 -3.15
C GLY A 6 13.47 -2.58 -2.26
N ALA A 7 13.63 -2.49 -0.94
CA ALA A 7 12.56 -2.77 0.02
C ALA A 7 11.38 -1.80 -0.11
N ILE A 8 11.66 -0.49 -0.27
CA ILE A 8 10.63 0.53 -0.48
C ILE A 8 9.89 0.29 -1.79
N VAL A 9 10.61 0.07 -2.90
CA VAL A 9 10.00 -0.18 -4.22
C VAL A 9 9.16 -1.46 -4.21
N GLY A 10 9.68 -2.54 -3.61
CA GLY A 10 8.94 -3.80 -3.45
C GLY A 10 7.67 -3.62 -2.62
N ALA A 11 7.75 -2.92 -1.49
CA ALA A 11 6.59 -2.60 -0.67
C ALA A 11 5.58 -1.73 -1.42
N THR A 12 6.03 -0.69 -2.13
CA THR A 12 5.16 0.16 -2.96
C THR A 12 4.41 -0.64 -4.00
N LEU A 13 5.09 -1.50 -4.76
CA LEU A 13 4.46 -2.32 -5.80
C LEU A 13 3.48 -3.32 -5.20
N GLY A 14 3.86 -4.00 -4.11
CA GLY A 14 2.98 -4.95 -3.41
C GLY A 14 1.71 -4.29 -2.88
N ILE A 15 1.84 -3.14 -2.20
CA ILE A 15 0.70 -2.38 -1.69
C ILE A 15 -0.15 -1.83 -2.83
N ALA A 16 0.45 -1.37 -3.94
CA ALA A 16 -0.29 -0.87 -5.09
C ALA A 16 -1.12 -1.97 -5.75
N LEU A 17 -0.55 -3.16 -5.96
CA LEU A 17 -1.24 -4.30 -6.56
C LEU A 17 -2.38 -4.81 -5.66
N LEU A 18 -2.09 -5.10 -4.40
CA LEU A 18 -3.10 -5.59 -3.44
C LEU A 18 -4.16 -4.53 -3.16
N GLY A 19 -3.75 -3.27 -2.99
CA GLY A 19 -4.65 -2.14 -2.78
C GLY A 19 -5.56 -1.90 -3.98
N ALA A 20 -5.04 -2.01 -5.21
CA ALA A 20 -5.86 -1.91 -6.42
C ALA A 20 -6.85 -3.07 -6.55
N LEU A 21 -6.43 -4.29 -6.21
CA LEU A 21 -7.28 -5.48 -6.22
C LEU A 21 -8.43 -5.32 -5.22
N LEU A 22 -8.13 -4.95 -3.97
CA LEU A 22 -9.14 -4.68 -2.94
C LEU A 22 -10.06 -3.53 -3.34
N ALA A 23 -9.51 -2.45 -3.90
CA ALA A 23 -10.30 -1.34 -4.41
C ALA A 23 -11.28 -1.78 -5.52
N TRP A 24 -10.83 -2.66 -6.42
CA TRP A 24 -11.67 -3.20 -7.49
C TRP A 24 -12.80 -4.07 -6.93
N VAL A 25 -12.50 -4.97 -5.98
CA VAL A 25 -13.51 -5.78 -5.30
C VAL A 25 -14.50 -4.89 -4.54
N ALA A 26 -14.01 -3.90 -3.80
CA ALA A 26 -14.84 -2.97 -3.04
C ALA A 26 -15.81 -2.20 -3.94
N ARG A 27 -15.37 -1.74 -5.12
CA ARG A 27 -16.24 -1.10 -6.12
C ARG A 27 -17.30 -2.03 -6.70
N ARG A 28 -17.04 -3.34 -6.73
CA ARG A 28 -18.01 -4.33 -7.21
C ARG A 28 -19.19 -4.45 -6.26
N ILE A 29 -18.94 -4.27 -4.96
CA ILE A 29 -19.91 -4.48 -3.88
C ILE A 29 -20.59 -3.16 -3.50
N PHE A 30 -19.82 -2.08 -3.43
CA PHE A 30 -20.30 -0.77 -3.01
C PHE A 30 -20.15 0.26 -4.13
N PRO A 31 -21.18 1.08 -4.41
CA PRO A 31 -21.07 2.21 -5.32
C PRO A 31 -20.24 3.32 -4.66
N MET A 32 -18.91 3.18 -4.71
CA MET A 32 -17.95 4.13 -4.15
C MET A 32 -17.19 4.88 -5.24
N PRO A 33 -16.88 6.17 -5.03
CA PRO A 33 -16.04 6.92 -5.94
C PRO A 33 -14.64 6.29 -6.00
N ARG A 34 -13.99 6.42 -7.18
CA ARG A 34 -12.70 5.77 -7.45
C ARG A 34 -11.63 6.05 -6.39
N LEU A 35 -11.63 7.27 -5.85
CA LEU A 35 -10.70 7.69 -4.81
C LEU A 35 -10.87 6.91 -3.51
N ALA A 36 -12.12 6.82 -3.03
CA ALA A 36 -12.44 6.20 -1.77
C ALA A 36 -12.10 4.71 -1.80
N SER A 37 -12.37 4.03 -2.91
CA SER A 37 -12.00 2.62 -3.04
C SER A 37 -10.48 2.39 -2.97
N TYR A 38 -9.66 3.29 -3.52
CA TYR A 38 -8.20 3.16 -3.43
C TYR A 38 -7.69 3.37 -2.01
N LEU A 39 -8.28 4.31 -1.25
CA LEU A 39 -7.99 4.45 0.18
C LEU A 39 -8.38 3.19 0.95
N VAL A 40 -9.57 2.65 0.70
CA VAL A 40 -10.07 1.43 1.33
C VAL A 40 -9.19 0.22 1.02
N GLY A 41 -8.55 0.15 -0.16
CA GLY A 41 -7.63 -0.94 -0.50
C GLY A 41 -6.21 -0.74 0.05
N VAL A 42 -5.65 0.46 -0.10
CA VAL A 42 -4.24 0.74 0.24
C VAL A 42 -4.01 0.82 1.74
N VAL A 43 -4.92 1.47 2.49
CA VAL A 43 -4.77 1.67 3.94
C VAL A 43 -4.67 0.35 4.70
N PRO A 44 -5.57 -0.64 4.56
CA PRO A 44 -5.45 -1.88 5.29
C PRO A 44 -4.20 -2.66 4.90
N VAL A 45 -3.76 -2.64 3.64
CA VAL A 45 -2.54 -3.34 3.22
C VAL A 45 -1.29 -2.67 3.81
N ALA A 46 -1.21 -1.34 3.76
CA ALA A 46 -0.09 -0.58 4.32
C ALA A 46 0.00 -0.70 5.85
N VAL A 47 -1.15 -0.84 6.53
CA VAL A 47 -1.20 -1.01 7.99
C VAL A 47 -0.98 -2.47 8.40
N LEU A 48 -1.66 -3.44 7.78
CA LEU A 48 -1.58 -4.85 8.18
C LEU A 48 -0.26 -5.52 7.82
N ALA A 49 0.35 -5.17 6.68
CA ALA A 49 1.59 -5.79 6.23
C ALA A 49 2.75 -5.65 7.24
N PRO A 50 3.04 -4.47 7.82
CA PRO A 50 4.08 -4.37 8.85
C PRO A 50 3.72 -5.14 10.13
N PHE A 51 2.44 -5.23 10.53
CA PHE A 51 2.03 -6.08 11.67
C PHE A 51 2.21 -7.58 11.40
N LEU A 52 1.96 -8.04 10.17
CA LEU A 52 2.19 -9.43 9.74
C LEU A 52 3.68 -9.77 9.67
N LEU A 53 4.54 -8.82 9.25
CA LEU A 53 5.98 -9.03 9.31
C LEU A 53 6.49 -9.04 10.76
N ALA A 54 6.01 -8.14 11.61
CA ALA A 54 6.37 -8.06 13.03
C ALA A 54 6.08 -9.33 13.81
N SER A 55 4.97 -10.00 13.50
CA SER A 55 4.61 -11.26 14.17
C SER A 55 5.50 -12.42 13.74
N SER A 56 6.18 -12.30 12.59
CA SER A 56 7.07 -13.31 12.04
C SER A 56 8.55 -13.12 12.40
N SER A 57 8.96 -11.91 12.80
CA SER A 57 10.37 -11.57 13.08
C SER A 57 10.51 -10.69 14.32
N SER A 58 11.12 -11.20 15.39
CA SER A 58 11.64 -10.39 16.51
C SER A 58 13.11 -10.04 16.23
N PRO A 59 13.49 -8.76 16.14
CA PRO A 59 13.51 -7.81 17.26
C PRO A 59 12.76 -6.48 16.98
N GLN A 60 12.30 -5.83 18.05
CA GLN A 60 11.46 -4.62 18.06
C GLN A 60 12.00 -3.40 17.29
N ARG A 61 13.32 -3.37 16.96
CA ARG A 61 13.95 -2.36 16.09
C ARG A 61 13.58 -2.55 14.61
N GLU A 62 13.46 -3.79 14.14
CA GLU A 62 13.06 -4.09 12.75
C GLU A 62 11.60 -3.73 12.48
N PHE A 63 10.78 -3.68 13.54
CA PHE A 63 9.38 -3.27 13.43
C PHE A 63 9.25 -1.79 13.07
N SER A 64 10.01 -0.90 13.71
CA SER A 64 9.96 0.54 13.44
C SER A 64 10.43 0.88 12.01
N ASP A 65 11.50 0.24 11.55
CA ASP A 65 11.99 0.42 10.18
C ASP A 65 11.02 -0.16 9.15
N SER A 66 10.43 -1.34 9.43
CA SER A 66 9.40 -1.93 8.58
C SER A 66 8.15 -1.06 8.49
N VAL A 67 7.68 -0.50 9.61
CA VAL A 67 6.53 0.41 9.62
C VAL A 67 6.81 1.64 8.75
N LEU A 68 7.99 2.26 8.86
CA LEU A 68 8.36 3.40 8.02
C LEU A 68 8.40 3.04 6.53
N ILE A 69 9.00 1.91 6.18
CA ILE A 69 9.07 1.44 4.78
C ILE A 69 7.68 1.21 4.19
N TYR A 70 6.78 0.56 4.93
CA TYR A 70 5.42 0.28 4.47
C TYR A 70 4.53 1.52 4.45
N LEU A 71 4.77 2.50 5.33
CA LEU A 71 4.03 3.76 5.36
C LEU A 71 4.44 4.66 4.17
N ILE A 72 5.74 4.79 3.91
CA ILE A 72 6.27 5.46 2.71
C ILE A 72 5.81 4.72 1.45
N GLY A 73 5.91 3.39 1.46
CA GLY A 73 5.51 2.53 0.36
C GLY A 73 4.02 2.66 0.03
N GLY A 74 3.17 2.69 1.06
CA GLY A 74 1.73 2.86 0.93
C GLY A 74 1.34 4.26 0.45
N PHE A 75 2.03 5.30 0.92
CA PHE A 75 1.83 6.66 0.41
C PHE A 75 2.18 6.77 -1.07
N LEU A 76 3.32 6.22 -1.49
CA LEU A 76 3.72 6.18 -2.90
C LEU A 76 2.75 5.34 -3.75
N ALA A 77 2.31 4.20 -3.24
CA ALA A 77 1.33 3.34 -3.92
C ALA A 77 0.01 4.07 -4.15
N PHE A 78 -0.47 4.80 -3.13
CA PHE A 78 -1.64 5.64 -3.26
C PHE A 78 -1.44 6.77 -4.28
N ALA A 79 -0.30 7.46 -4.25
CA ALA A 79 0.03 8.52 -5.20
C ALA A 79 0.06 7.99 -6.64
N VAL A 80 0.65 6.81 -6.88
CA VAL A 80 0.68 6.15 -8.19
C VAL A 80 -0.74 5.82 -8.66
N LEU A 81 -1.57 5.21 -7.81
CA LEU A 81 -2.96 4.88 -8.15
C LEU A 81 -3.81 6.14 -8.39
N TYR A 82 -3.60 7.18 -7.58
CA TYR A 82 -4.27 8.48 -7.71
C TYR A 82 -3.93 9.15 -9.03
N LEU A 83 -2.64 9.29 -9.35
CA LEU A 83 -2.17 9.91 -10.59
C LEU A 83 -2.63 9.13 -11.82
N THR A 84 -2.57 7.80 -11.78
CA THR A 84 -3.03 6.92 -12.87
C THR A 84 -4.54 7.05 -13.07
N SER A 85 -5.32 7.09 -11.99
CA SER A 85 -6.77 7.30 -12.06
C SER A 85 -7.14 8.69 -12.60
N ARG A 86 -6.35 9.73 -12.32
CA ARG A 86 -6.56 11.07 -12.86
C ARG A 86 -6.34 11.09 -14.37
N ARG A 87 -5.30 10.39 -14.85
CA ARG A 87 -4.98 10.29 -16.28
C ARG A 87 -6.04 9.53 -17.08
N SER A 88 -6.73 8.57 -16.46
CA SER A 88 -7.83 7.83 -17.10
C SER A 88 -9.14 8.63 -17.21
N ASN A 89 -9.26 9.75 -16.50
CA ASN A 89 -10.46 10.61 -16.50
C ASN A 89 -10.26 11.92 -17.31
N ALA A 90 -9.09 12.12 -17.90
CA ALA A 90 -8.79 13.18 -18.86
C ALA A 90 -8.90 12.64 -20.28
#